data_AF-A0A7Y9GKC3-F1
#
_entry.id   AF-A0A7Y9GKC3-F1
#
_cell.length_a   1.000
_cell.length_b   1.000
_cell.length_c   1.000
_cell.angle_alpha   90.00
_cell.angle_beta   90.00
_cell.angle_gamma   90.00
#
_symmetry.space_group_name_H-M   'P 1'
#
loop_
_entity.id
_entity.type
_entity.pdbx_description
1 polymer ?
#
loop_
_entity_poly.entity_id
_entity_poly.type
_entity_poly.pdbx_seq_one_letter_code
_entity_poly.pdbx_strand_id
1 'polypeptide(L)'
;MIDAKRYKGKRPALHVEGGILRPRVESLRIGGRDGTKLVDGVQSQVARVSAVLAGVDVAVIGALCFLEGDRPLIGGAFTVNGIDVVWPRLLVTRISDAPDRGVDVDAIHTLLARAFPPA
;
A
#
# COMPACT_ATOMS: atom_id res chain seq x y z
N MET A 1 -1.43 6.40 -1.52
CA MET A 1 -0.78 5.75 -2.69
C MET A 1 -1.38 4.38 -2.91
N ILE A 2 -1.95 4.13 -4.09
CA ILE A 2 -2.54 2.84 -4.44
C ILE A 2 -1.84 2.32 -5.69
N ASP A 3 -1.29 1.12 -5.62
CA ASP A 3 -0.74 0.41 -6.77
C ASP A 3 -1.56 -0.86 -7.05
N ALA A 4 -2.28 -0.85 -8.16
CA ALA A 4 -3.17 -1.95 -8.54
C ALA A 4 -2.39 -3.03 -9.30
N LYS A 5 -2.50 -4.29 -8.86
CA LYS A 5 -1.79 -5.42 -9.44
C LYS A 5 -2.73 -6.51 -9.90
N ARG A 6 -2.53 -6.99 -11.13
CA ARG A 6 -3.24 -8.14 -11.70
C ARG A 6 -2.36 -9.38 -11.65
N TYR A 7 -2.66 -10.26 -10.70
CA TYR A 7 -1.99 -11.56 -10.53
C TYR A 7 -3.03 -12.67 -10.45
N LYS A 8 -3.49 -13.15 -11.61
CA LYS A 8 -4.52 -14.18 -11.72
C LYS A 8 -4.10 -15.48 -11.04
N GLY A 9 -4.94 -16.00 -10.14
CA GLY A 9 -4.73 -17.29 -9.48
C GLY A 9 -3.44 -17.38 -8.64
N LYS A 10 -2.88 -16.22 -8.26
CA LYS A 10 -1.67 -16.13 -7.44
C LYS A 10 -2.00 -15.36 -6.18
N ARG A 11 -2.06 -16.07 -5.07
CA ARG A 11 -2.37 -15.50 -3.76
C ARG A 11 -1.18 -14.68 -3.22
N PRO A 12 -1.39 -13.40 -2.82
CA PRO A 12 -0.44 -12.66 -2.02
C PRO A 12 -0.49 -13.16 -0.57
N ALA A 13 0.68 -13.29 0.07
CA ALA A 13 0.81 -13.72 1.45
C ALA A 13 1.96 -12.97 2.14
N LEU A 14 1.75 -12.62 3.40
CA LEU A 14 2.82 -12.19 4.31
C LEU A 14 3.67 -13.41 4.65
N HIS A 15 4.99 -13.27 4.50
CA HIS A 15 5.96 -14.22 5.03
C HIS A 15 6.87 -13.49 6.00
N VAL A 16 7.00 -14.02 7.21
CA VAL A 16 7.80 -13.43 8.30
C VAL A 16 8.93 -14.38 8.64
N GLU A 17 10.15 -13.88 8.58
CA GLU A 17 11.36 -14.57 9.03
C GLU A 17 11.98 -13.84 10.22
N GLY A 18 12.80 -14.55 11.00
CA GLY A 18 13.43 -14.00 12.19
C GLY A 18 12.52 -14.01 13.44
N GLY A 19 12.93 -13.29 14.50
CA GLY A 19 12.25 -13.31 15.79
C GLY A 19 13.20 -12.95 16.95
N ILE A 20 13.09 -13.67 18.06
CA ILE A 20 13.78 -13.35 19.32
C ILE A 20 15.31 -13.21 19.16
N LEU A 21 15.92 -13.96 18.23
CA LEU A 21 17.39 -14.04 18.05
C LEU A 21 17.90 -13.46 16.72
N ARG A 22 17.02 -13.10 15.77
CA ARG A 22 17.37 -12.60 14.43
C ARG A 22 16.42 -11.48 14.04
N PRO A 23 16.85 -10.42 13.33
CA PRO A 23 15.96 -9.34 12.91
C PRO A 23 14.68 -9.89 12.26
N ARG A 24 13.53 -9.37 12.68
CA ARG A 24 12.24 -9.70 12.05
C ARG A 24 12.24 -9.07 10.65
N VAL A 25 12.03 -9.90 9.64
CA VAL A 25 11.94 -9.47 8.24
C VAL A 25 10.58 -9.89 7.70
N GLU A 26 9.82 -8.92 7.20
CA GLU A 26 8.56 -9.17 6.51
C GLU A 26 8.80 -9.11 5.00
N SER A 27 8.25 -10.10 4.28
CA SER A 27 8.33 -10.18 2.83
C SER A 27 6.97 -10.50 2.25
N LEU A 28 6.73 -10.02 1.02
CA LEU A 28 5.52 -10.31 0.28
C LEU A 28 5.79 -11.51 -0.63
N ARG A 29 4.99 -12.58 -0.52
CA ARG A 29 5.00 -13.70 -1.45
C ARG A 29 3.78 -13.67 -2.36
N ILE A 30 3.95 -13.90 -3.66
CA ILE A 30 2.86 -13.93 -4.65
C ILE A 30 2.93 -15.25 -5.41
N GLY A 31 2.00 -16.16 -5.12
CA GLY A 31 2.03 -17.52 -5.67
C GLY A 31 3.36 -18.23 -5.38
N GLY A 32 3.86 -18.09 -4.15
CA GLY A 32 5.12 -18.68 -3.70
C GLY A 32 6.39 -17.96 -4.13
N ARG A 33 6.33 -16.91 -4.97
CA ARG A 33 7.50 -16.14 -5.41
C ARG A 33 7.69 -14.86 -4.62
N ASP A 34 8.92 -14.36 -4.56
CA ASP A 34 9.21 -13.08 -3.91
C ASP A 34 8.57 -11.91 -4.68
N GLY A 35 7.77 -11.12 -3.97
CA GLY A 35 7.10 -9.92 -4.45
C GLY A 35 7.51 -8.67 -3.67
N THR A 36 8.50 -8.74 -2.79
CA THR A 36 8.88 -7.66 -1.85
C THR A 36 9.23 -6.36 -2.57
N LYS A 37 9.80 -6.43 -3.78
CA LYS A 37 10.05 -5.25 -4.63
C LYS A 37 8.81 -4.38 -4.90
N LEU A 38 7.60 -4.95 -4.85
CA LEU A 38 6.36 -4.18 -5.01
C LEU A 38 6.09 -3.33 -3.76
N VAL A 39 6.38 -3.88 -2.59
CA VAL A 39 6.31 -3.18 -1.30
C VAL A 39 7.31 -2.03 -1.31
N ASP A 40 8.57 -2.31 -1.70
CA ASP A 40 9.64 -1.30 -1.78
C ASP A 40 9.27 -0.15 -2.73
N GLY A 41 8.65 -0.49 -3.88
CA GLY A 41 8.16 0.49 -4.84
C GLY A 41 7.11 1.44 -4.24
N VAL A 42 6.11 0.89 -3.53
CA VAL A 42 5.07 1.71 -2.87
C VAL A 42 5.66 2.50 -1.71
N GLN A 43 6.57 1.93 -0.93
CA GLN A 43 7.27 2.65 0.15
C GLN A 43 8.03 3.87 -0.40
N SER A 44 8.75 3.71 -1.51
CA SER A 44 9.45 4.81 -2.19
C SER A 44 8.48 5.91 -2.64
N GLN A 45 7.32 5.54 -3.20
CA GLN A 45 6.29 6.50 -3.56
C GLN A 45 5.71 7.23 -2.35
N VAL A 46 5.37 6.50 -1.28
CA VAL A 46 4.87 7.07 -0.02
C VAL A 46 5.90 8.03 0.57
N ALA A 47 7.17 7.66 0.61
CA ALA A 47 8.24 8.51 1.12
C ALA A 47 8.38 9.81 0.32
N ARG A 48 8.34 9.73 -1.02
CA ARG A 48 8.40 10.91 -1.89
C ARG A 48 7.21 11.84 -1.70
N VAL A 49 6.00 11.29 -1.70
CA VAL A 49 4.76 12.07 -1.51
C VAL A 49 4.72 12.69 -0.11
N SER A 50 5.11 11.94 0.93
CA SER A 50 5.18 12.43 2.31
C SER A 50 6.21 13.56 2.45
N ALA A 51 7.34 13.49 1.74
CA ALA A 51 8.34 14.54 1.75
C ALA A 51 7.82 15.86 1.14
N VAL A 52 7.01 15.78 0.08
CA VAL A 52 6.37 16.96 -0.54
C VAL A 52 5.29 17.54 0.37
N LEU A 53 4.58 16.69 1.10
CA LEU A 53 3.53 17.07 2.04
C LEU A 53 4.07 17.39 3.45
N ALA A 54 5.39 17.50 3.61
CA ALA A 54 5.99 17.85 4.89
C ALA A 54 5.47 19.24 5.35
N GLY A 55 4.73 19.26 6.46
CA GLY A 55 4.09 20.46 7.00
C GLY A 55 2.58 20.56 6.71
N VAL A 56 2.02 19.64 5.92
CA VAL A 56 0.57 19.45 5.79
C VAL A 56 0.16 18.33 6.75
N ASP A 57 -0.87 18.55 7.57
CA ASP A 57 -1.40 17.54 8.50
C ASP A 57 -2.24 16.49 7.75
N VAL A 58 -1.57 15.67 6.94
CA VAL A 58 -2.20 14.62 6.15
C VAL A 58 -1.35 13.34 6.18
N ALA A 59 -1.99 12.22 6.50
CA ALA A 59 -1.33 10.92 6.49
C ALA A 59 -1.30 10.32 5.08
N VAL A 60 -0.12 9.90 4.62
CA VAL A 60 0.05 9.21 3.34
C VAL A 60 0.10 7.70 3.57
N ILE A 61 -0.99 7.00 3.22
CA ILE A 61 -1.08 5.54 3.34
C ILE A 61 -0.70 4.88 2.02
N GLY A 62 0.14 3.84 2.06
CA GLY A 62 0.51 3.03 0.89
C GLY A 62 -0.25 1.72 0.85
N ALA A 63 -0.79 1.36 -0.32
CA ALA A 63 -1.54 0.12 -0.52
C ALA A 63 -1.22 -0.56 -1.87
N LEU A 64 -1.02 -1.87 -1.84
CA LEU A 64 -1.05 -2.78 -2.98
C LEU A 64 -2.44 -3.41 -3.08
N CYS A 65 -3.15 -3.09 -4.16
CA CYS A 65 -4.50 -3.62 -4.41
C CYS A 65 -4.45 -4.76 -5.43
N PHE A 66 -4.66 -5.99 -5.00
CA PHE A 66 -4.64 -7.15 -5.90
C PHE A 66 -6.02 -7.38 -6.52
N LEU A 67 -6.14 -7.32 -7.85
CA LEU A 67 -7.44 -7.36 -8.53
C LEU A 67 -8.00 -8.79 -8.71
N GLU A 68 -7.12 -9.76 -8.97
CA GLU A 68 -7.48 -11.15 -9.35
C GLU A 68 -6.73 -12.22 -8.55
N GLY A 69 -6.14 -11.85 -7.41
CA GLY A 69 -5.59 -12.85 -6.50
C GLY A 69 -6.71 -13.64 -5.83
N ASP A 70 -6.47 -14.92 -5.52
CA ASP A 70 -7.44 -15.72 -4.78
C ASP A 70 -7.72 -15.06 -3.43
N ARG A 71 -8.92 -14.53 -3.27
CA ARG A 71 -9.38 -13.96 -2.00
C ARG A 71 -9.67 -15.12 -1.05
N PRO A 72 -9.09 -15.13 0.16
CA PRO A 72 -9.55 -16.04 1.19
C PRO A 72 -11.01 -15.68 1.56
N LEU A 73 -11.92 -16.67 1.62
CA LEU A 73 -13.24 -16.45 2.21
C LEU A 73 -13.12 -15.89 3.65
N ILE A 74 -12.03 -16.27 4.33
CA ILE A 74 -11.59 -15.78 5.64
C ILE A 74 -10.06 -15.65 5.59
N GLY A 75 -9.54 -14.44 5.83
CA GLY A 75 -8.13 -14.09 5.64
C GLY A 75 -8.03 -12.68 5.07
N GLY A 76 -8.03 -11.72 5.98
CA GLY A 76 -8.17 -10.30 5.69
C GLY A 76 -7.01 -9.69 4.91
N ALA A 77 -7.12 -8.38 4.67
CA ALA A 77 -5.94 -7.59 4.37
C ALA A 77 -4.87 -7.79 5.44
N PHE A 78 -3.62 -7.67 5.03
CA PHE A 78 -2.47 -7.72 5.90
C PHE A 78 -1.53 -6.58 5.51
N THR A 79 -0.55 -6.30 6.36
CA THR A 79 0.51 -5.35 6.06
C THR A 79 1.82 -6.08 5.82
N VAL A 80 2.65 -5.52 4.94
CA VAL A 80 4.06 -5.93 4.78
C VAL A 80 4.89 -4.66 4.86
N ASN A 81 5.75 -4.55 5.88
CA ASN A 81 6.58 -3.36 6.11
C ASN A 81 5.78 -2.05 6.05
N GLY A 82 4.57 -2.05 6.64
CA GLY A 82 3.67 -0.89 6.69
C GLY A 82 2.86 -0.61 5.42
N ILE A 83 3.02 -1.40 4.34
CA ILE A 83 2.18 -1.29 3.14
C ILE A 83 0.97 -2.22 3.26
N ASP A 84 -0.22 -1.66 3.06
CA ASP A 84 -1.47 -2.40 3.02
C ASP A 84 -1.51 -3.33 1.81
N VAL A 85 -1.78 -4.63 2.03
CA VAL A 85 -2.08 -5.59 0.96
C VAL A 85 -3.56 -5.93 1.01
N VAL A 86 -4.31 -5.42 0.03
CA VAL A 86 -5.78 -5.35 0.05
C VAL A 86 -6.41 -5.80 -1.27
N TRP A 87 -7.74 -5.89 -1.25
CA TRP A 87 -8.60 -6.24 -2.39
C TRP A 87 -9.50 -5.05 -2.76
N PRO A 88 -10.00 -4.93 -4.01
CA PRO A 88 -10.77 -3.77 -4.45
C PRO A 88 -11.95 -3.42 -3.54
N ARG A 89 -12.77 -4.43 -3.18
CA ARG A 89 -13.93 -4.22 -2.31
C ARG A 89 -13.53 -3.68 -0.94
N LEU A 90 -12.48 -4.25 -0.33
CA LEU A 90 -12.03 -3.82 0.98
C LEU A 90 -11.36 -2.44 0.93
N LEU A 91 -10.63 -2.13 -0.13
CA LEU A 91 -10.02 -0.81 -0.32
C LEU A 91 -11.10 0.26 -0.48
N VAL A 92 -12.13 0.01 -1.30
CA VAL A 92 -13.28 0.91 -1.45
C VAL A 92 -13.96 1.12 -0.10
N THR A 93 -14.27 0.05 0.64
CA THR A 93 -14.84 0.17 1.99
C THR A 93 -13.95 1.03 2.90
N ARG A 94 -12.64 0.79 2.95
CA ARG A 94 -11.72 1.60 3.78
C ARG A 94 -11.69 3.08 3.38
N ILE A 95 -11.74 3.39 2.08
CA ILE A 95 -11.77 4.77 1.59
C ILE A 95 -13.10 5.43 1.94
N SER A 96 -14.21 4.71 1.75
CA SER A 96 -15.56 5.23 2.03
C SER A 96 -15.85 5.40 3.52
N ASP A 97 -15.31 4.52 4.36
CA ASP A 97 -15.49 4.57 5.82
C ASP A 97 -14.50 5.52 6.50
N ALA A 98 -13.51 6.03 5.77
CA ALA A 98 -12.56 6.98 6.32
C ALA A 98 -13.28 8.29 6.70
N PRO A 99 -13.07 8.81 7.92
CA PRO A 99 -13.68 10.07 8.31
C PRO A 99 -13.16 11.20 7.43
N ASP A 100 -14.04 12.13 7.08
CA ASP A 100 -13.62 13.38 6.47
C ASP A 100 -12.71 14.13 7.44
N ARG A 101 -11.51 14.48 6.97
CA ARG A 101 -10.49 15.22 7.72
C ARG A 101 -10.35 16.66 7.25
N GLY A 102 -11.23 17.15 6.37
CA GLY A 102 -11.16 18.50 5.82
C GLY A 102 -9.95 18.70 4.92
N VAL A 103 -9.56 17.65 4.18
CA VAL A 103 -8.40 17.68 3.29
C VAL A 103 -8.73 18.54 2.07
N ASP A 104 -7.95 19.60 1.84
CA ASP A 104 -8.04 20.39 0.61
C ASP A 104 -7.38 19.61 -0.56
N VAL A 105 -8.23 18.90 -1.31
CA VAL A 105 -7.81 18.05 -2.41
C VAL A 105 -7.15 18.86 -3.53
N ASP A 106 -7.66 20.06 -3.83
CA ASP A 106 -7.15 20.90 -4.91
C ASP A 106 -5.78 21.49 -4.56
N ALA A 107 -5.59 21.92 -3.31
CA ALA A 107 -4.30 22.38 -2.81
C ALA A 107 -3.26 21.24 -2.82
N ILE A 108 -3.62 20.05 -2.35
CA ILE A 108 -2.72 18.88 -2.37
C ILE A 108 -2.38 18.50 -3.81
N HIS A 109 -3.37 18.45 -4.71
CA HIS A 109 -3.14 18.13 -6.11
C HIS A 109 -2.16 19.12 -6.76
N THR A 110 -2.35 20.43 -6.53
CA THR A 110 -1.48 21.48 -7.04
C THR A 110 -0.05 21.35 -6.53
N LEU A 111 0.11 21.04 -5.24
CA LEU A 111 1.42 20.85 -4.63
C LEU A 111 2.15 19.62 -5.22
N LEU A 112 1.46 18.49 -5.36
CA LEU A 112 2.04 17.27 -5.94
C LEU A 112 2.39 17.46 -7.42
N ALA A 113 1.53 18.12 -8.20
CA ALA A 113 1.76 18.38 -9.62
C ALA A 113 2.98 19.28 -9.88
N ARG A 114 3.35 20.16 -8.93
CA ARG A 114 4.57 20.96 -9.01
C ARG A 114 5.83 20.17 -8.69
N ALA A 115 5.72 19.13 -7.88
CA ALA A 115 6.86 18.37 -7.37
C ALA A 115 7.21 17.14 -8.22
N PHE A 116 6.25 16.58 -8.96
CA PHE A 116 6.42 15.34 -9.73
C PHE A 116 6.08 15.53 -11.21
N PRO A 117 6.73 14.78 -12.12
CA PRO A 117 6.31 14.73 -13.51
C PRO A 117 4.89 14.16 -13.63
N PRO A 118 4.17 14.46 -14.74
CA PRO A 118 2.91 13.81 -15.03
C PRO A 118 3.10 12.29 -15.10
N ALA A 119 2.12 11.55 -14.57
CA ALA A 119 2.09 10.09 -14.53
C ALA A 119 1.75 9.46 -15.88
#